data_AF-A0A8K0CJJ9-F1
#
_entry.id   AF-A0A8K0CJJ9-F1
#
_cell.length_a   1.000
_cell.length_b   1.000
_cell.length_c   1.000
_cell.angle_alpha   90.00
_cell.angle_beta   90.00
_cell.angle_gamma   90.00
#
_symmetry.space_group_name_H-M   'P 1'
#
loop_
_entity.id
_entity.type
_entity.pdbx_description
1 polymer ?
#
loop_
_entity_poly.entity_id
_entity_poly.type
_entity_poly.pdbx_seq_one_letter_code
_entity_poly.pdbx_strand_id
1 'polypeptide(L)'
;MKGFAILFVTFYLGQSRADRDWSNIKPIDIDPFGLNLKDFNITTPRIVGGDEAIPHSHPHQAGLFIKIGSNTGFCGGTIISKKYILTAAHCVD
;
A
#
# COMPACT_ATOMS: atom_id res chain seq x y z
N MET A 1 -13.55 34.53 -24.10
CA MET A 1 -12.85 33.22 -24.18
C MET A 1 -11.60 33.17 -23.28
N LYS A 2 -11.72 33.50 -21.98
CA LYS A 2 -10.57 33.43 -21.02
C LYS A 2 -10.88 32.63 -19.74
N GLY A 3 -12.08 32.05 -19.63
CA GLY A 3 -12.57 31.41 -18.40
C GLY A 3 -12.43 29.89 -18.34
N PHE A 4 -12.03 29.22 -19.43
CA PHE A 4 -12.01 27.74 -19.47
C PHE A 4 -10.65 27.14 -19.06
N ALA A 5 -9.55 27.89 -19.17
CA ALA A 5 -8.21 27.38 -18.88
C ALA A 5 -7.93 27.21 -17.37
N ILE A 6 -8.55 28.04 -16.52
CA ILE A 6 -8.28 28.04 -15.07
C ILE A 6 -8.85 26.79 -14.40
N LEU A 7 -10.01 26.30 -14.84
CA LEU A 7 -10.66 25.11 -14.28
C LEU A 7 -9.84 23.83 -14.51
N PHE A 8 -9.20 23.70 -15.67
CA PHE A 8 -8.36 22.54 -16.00
C PHE A 8 -7.08 22.50 -15.16
N VAL A 9 -6.43 23.63 -14.91
CA VAL A 9 -5.19 23.70 -14.11
C VAL A 9 -5.45 23.31 -12.64
N THR A 10 -6.59 23.71 -12.07
CA THR A 10 -6.96 23.32 -10.70
C THR A 10 -7.34 21.84 -10.58
N PHE A 11 -7.86 21.23 -11.64
CA PHE A 11 -8.17 19.79 -11.64
C PHE A 11 -6.90 18.93 -11.72
N TYR A 12 -5.86 19.37 -12.43
CA TYR A 12 -4.57 18.67 -12.49
C TYR A 12 -3.77 18.75 -11.17
N LEU A 13 -3.96 19.80 -10.37
CA LEU A 13 -3.33 19.93 -9.05
C LEU A 13 -4.20 19.34 -7.92
N GLY A 14 -5.41 18.89 -8.24
CA GLY A 14 -6.35 18.27 -7.32
C GLY A 14 -6.04 16.79 -7.07
N GLN A 15 -5.16 16.53 -6.10
CA GLN A 15 -5.13 15.29 -5.28
C GLN A 15 -4.58 14.02 -5.95
N SER A 16 -3.28 14.01 -6.25
CA SER A 16 -2.47 12.83 -5.96
C SER A 16 -2.24 12.73 -4.45
N ARG A 17 -3.29 12.47 -3.65
CA ARG A 17 -3.11 12.13 -2.23
C ARG A 17 -2.60 10.70 -2.12
N ALA A 18 -1.29 10.55 -2.25
CA ALA A 18 -0.56 9.32 -1.96
C ALA A 18 -0.15 9.23 -0.47
N ASP A 19 -0.55 10.19 0.36
CA ASP A 19 -0.30 10.19 1.79
C ASP A 19 -1.39 9.42 2.53
N ARG A 20 -1.41 8.09 2.36
CA ARG A 20 -2.01 7.28 3.43
C ARG A 20 -1.15 7.46 4.67
N ASP A 21 -1.77 7.96 5.73
CA ASP A 21 -1.12 8.07 7.03
C ASP A 21 -0.90 6.66 7.61
N TRP A 22 0.31 6.14 7.39
CA TRP A 22 0.71 4.80 7.84
C TRP A 22 0.85 4.71 9.36
N SER A 23 0.96 5.84 10.08
CA SER A 23 1.00 5.84 11.55
C SER A 23 -0.32 5.37 12.16
N ASN A 24 -1.42 5.49 11.42
CA ASN A 24 -2.76 5.10 11.84
C ASN A 24 -3.22 3.76 11.25
N ILE A 25 -2.39 3.12 10.41
CA ILE A 25 -2.67 1.78 9.89
C ILE A 25 -2.22 0.79 10.94
N LYS A 26 -3.19 0.30 11.72
CA LYS A 26 -2.94 -0.82 12.62
C LYS A 26 -2.57 -2.05 11.78
N PRO A 27 -1.59 -2.85 12.22
CA PRO A 27 -1.36 -4.17 11.65
C PRO A 27 -2.70 -4.90 11.56
N ILE A 28 -2.95 -5.55 10.43
CA ILE A 28 -4.08 -6.47 10.33
C ILE A 28 -3.83 -7.57 11.37
N ASP A 29 -4.67 -7.64 12.41
CA ASP A 29 -4.63 -8.66 13.48
C ASP A 29 -5.02 -10.07 12.96
N ILE A 30 -5.02 -10.26 11.65
CA ILE A 30 -5.37 -11.50 10.96
C ILE A 30 -4.05 -12.11 10.51
N ASP A 31 -3.65 -13.17 11.22
CA ASP A 31 -2.56 -14.00 10.73
C ASP A 31 -2.99 -14.72 9.42
N PRO A 32 -2.05 -15.24 8.61
CA PRO A 32 -2.40 -15.98 7.40
C PRO A 32 -3.19 -17.28 7.66
N PHE A 33 -3.48 -17.64 8.92
CA PHE A 33 -4.23 -18.83 9.32
C PHE A 33 -5.63 -18.52 9.91
N GLY A 34 -6.03 -17.25 9.97
CA GLY A 34 -7.33 -16.83 10.52
C GLY A 34 -7.42 -16.84 12.05
N LEU A 35 -6.30 -16.87 12.77
CA LEU A 35 -6.28 -16.73 14.23
C LEU A 35 -6.30 -15.26 14.62
N ASN A 36 -7.07 -14.96 15.67
CA ASN A 36 -7.09 -13.64 16.27
C ASN A 36 -5.85 -13.50 17.15
N LEU A 37 -4.90 -12.67 16.73
CA LEU A 37 -3.63 -12.49 17.44
C LEU A 37 -3.79 -11.92 18.86
N LYS A 38 -4.96 -11.35 19.20
CA LYS A 38 -5.29 -10.91 20.56
C LYS A 38 -5.51 -12.09 21.50
N ASP A 39 -5.98 -13.22 20.99
CA ASP A 39 -6.29 -14.41 21.79
C ASP A 39 -5.00 -15.09 22.31
N PHE A 40 -3.87 -14.87 21.64
CA PHE A 40 -2.59 -15.47 21.99
C PHE A 40 -1.63 -14.53 22.76
N ASN A 41 -2.04 -13.31 23.11
CA ASN A 41 -1.18 -12.28 23.74
C ASN A 41 0.22 -12.19 23.09
N ILE A 42 0.28 -12.33 21.77
CA ILE A 42 1.52 -12.30 21.01
C ILE A 42 1.95 -10.84 20.93
N THR A 43 2.77 -10.44 21.87
CA THR A 43 3.45 -9.14 21.90
C THR A 43 4.67 -9.11 20.98
N THR A 44 5.00 -10.23 20.32
CA THR A 44 6.16 -10.29 19.44
C THR A 44 5.85 -9.57 18.14
N PRO A 45 6.67 -8.58 17.75
CA PRO A 45 6.46 -7.85 16.50
C PRO A 45 6.54 -8.80 15.30
N ARG A 46 5.71 -8.56 14.28
CA ARG A 46 5.76 -9.31 13.01
C ARG A 46 7.13 -9.23 12.34
N ILE A 47 7.85 -8.13 12.56
CA ILE A 47 9.19 -7.87 12.01
C ILE A 47 10.21 -8.03 13.14
N VAL A 48 11.14 -8.97 12.99
CA VAL A 48 12.20 -9.25 13.98
C VAL A 48 13.51 -8.66 13.48
N GLY A 49 14.14 -7.79 14.27
CA GLY A 49 15.45 -7.21 13.96
C GLY A 49 15.49 -6.23 12.78
N GLY A 50 14.32 -5.74 12.34
CA GLY A 50 14.21 -4.70 11.32
C GLY A 50 13.83 -3.35 11.95
N ASP A 51 14.14 -2.28 11.22
CA ASP A 51 13.79 -0.91 11.59
C ASP A 51 12.69 -0.37 10.67
N GLU A 52 11.94 0.62 11.16
CA GLU A 52 10.98 1.35 10.33
C GLU A 52 11.72 2.08 9.19
N ALA A 53 11.24 1.91 7.96
CA ALA A 53 11.83 2.58 6.80
C ALA A 53 11.54 4.09 6.85
N ILE A 54 12.56 4.91 6.58
CA ILE A 54 12.38 6.35 6.41
C ILE A 54 11.38 6.59 5.25
N PRO A 55 10.36 7.46 5.43
CA PRO A 55 9.39 7.75 4.39
C PRO A 55 10.07 8.09 3.05
N HIS A 56 9.61 7.45 1.98
CA HIS A 56 10.12 7.61 0.61
C HIS A 56 11.57 7.14 0.36
N SER A 57 12.25 6.49 1.31
CA SER A 57 13.63 6.00 1.10
C SER A 57 13.74 4.82 0.12
N HIS A 58 12.63 4.11 -0.10
CA HIS A 58 12.50 3.02 -1.07
C HIS A 58 11.49 3.41 -2.15
N PRO A 59 11.83 4.33 -3.07
CA PRO A 59 10.87 4.91 -4.03
C PRO A 59 10.35 3.91 -5.06
N HIS A 60 11.01 2.76 -5.20
CA HIS A 60 10.57 1.66 -6.04
C HIS A 60 9.56 0.73 -5.35
N GLN A 61 9.40 0.82 -4.02
CA GLN A 61 8.48 -0.05 -3.28
C GLN A 61 7.03 0.29 -3.63
N ALA A 62 6.26 -0.73 -4.00
CA ALA A 62 4.83 -0.63 -4.24
C ALA A 62 4.06 -1.60 -3.32
N GLY A 63 2.91 -1.15 -2.82
CA GLY A 63 1.90 -2.00 -2.19
C GLY A 63 0.76 -2.27 -3.17
N LEU A 64 0.46 -3.54 -3.41
CA LEU A 64 -0.58 -3.97 -4.34
C LEU A 64 -1.82 -4.42 -3.57
N PHE A 65 -2.97 -3.81 -3.88
CA PHE A 65 -4.28 -4.22 -3.36
C PHE A 65 -5.03 -4.90 -4.51
N ILE A 66 -5.17 -6.22 -4.42
CA ILE A 66 -5.62 -7.06 -5.54
C ILE A 66 -6.97 -7.67 -5.16
N LYS A 67 -7.98 -7.55 -6.03
CA LYS A 67 -9.29 -8.15 -5.78
C LYS A 67 -9.26 -9.64 -6.12
N ILE A 68 -9.60 -10.48 -5.15
CA ILE A 68 -9.65 -11.94 -5.28
C ILE A 68 -11.07 -12.37 -4.88
N GLY A 69 -11.94 -12.56 -5.87
CA GLY A 69 -13.37 -12.81 -5.65
C GLY A 69 -14.05 -11.66 -4.89
N SER A 70 -14.64 -11.96 -3.73
CA SER A 70 -15.22 -10.96 -2.82
C SER A 70 -14.21 -10.34 -1.85
N ASN A 71 -12.96 -10.82 -1.84
CA ASN A 71 -11.92 -10.41 -0.90
C ASN A 71 -10.88 -9.50 -1.58
N THR A 72 -10.04 -8.85 -0.78
CA THR A 72 -8.88 -8.09 -1.27
C THR A 72 -7.60 -8.67 -0.67
N GLY A 73 -6.72 -9.18 -1.53
CA GLY A 73 -5.37 -9.59 -1.18
C GLY A 73 -4.40 -8.41 -1.12
N PHE A 74 -3.29 -8.60 -0.42
CA PHE A 74 -2.21 -7.62 -0.34
C PHE A 74 -0.87 -8.27 -0.70
N CYS A 75 -0.12 -7.61 -1.58
CA CYS A 75 1.21 -8.03 -2.02
C CYS A 75 2.18 -6.86 -2.12
N GLY A 76 3.47 -7.16 -2.19
CA GLY A 76 4.50 -6.19 -2.56
C GLY A 76 4.71 -6.11 -4.08
N GLY A 77 5.43 -5.08 -4.52
CA GLY A 77 5.89 -4.94 -5.89
C GLY A 77 7.02 -3.92 -6.02
N THR A 78 7.66 -3.89 -7.20
CA THR A 78 8.74 -2.97 -7.56
C THR A 78 8.36 -2.16 -8.79
N ILE A 79 8.40 -0.82 -8.71
CA ILE A 79 8.22 0.06 -9.87
C ILE A 79 9.44 -0.07 -10.78
N ILE A 80 9.24 -0.61 -11.99
CA ILE A 80 10.32 -0.80 -12.98
C ILE A 80 10.23 0.18 -14.15
N SER A 81 9.09 0.85 -14.33
CA SER A 81 8.91 1.91 -15.32
C SER A 81 7.71 2.79 -14.99
N LYS A 82 7.46 3.81 -15.83
CA LYS A 82 6.28 4.67 -15.75
C LYS A 82 4.93 3.93 -15.84
N LYS A 83 4.92 2.68 -16.32
CA LYS A 83 3.69 1.92 -16.59
C LYS A 83 3.69 0.49 -16.04
N TYR A 84 4.79 0.03 -15.44
CA TYR A 84 4.95 -1.36 -15.05
C TYR A 84 5.47 -1.50 -13.62
N ILE A 85 4.85 -2.44 -12.89
CA ILE A 85 5.27 -2.93 -11.60
C ILE A 85 5.61 -4.41 -11.76
N LEU A 86 6.79 -4.80 -11.27
CA LEU A 86 7.19 -6.20 -11.14
C LEU A 86 6.68 -6.75 -9.80
N THR A 87 6.07 -7.93 -9.81
CA THR A 87 5.57 -8.63 -8.61
C THR A 87 5.65 -10.15 -8.79
N ALA A 88 5.34 -10.91 -7.75
CA ALA A 88 5.30 -12.37 -7.80
C ALA A 88 4.06 -12.85 -8.58
N ALA A 89 4.21 -13.95 -9.33
CA ALA A 89 3.11 -14.51 -10.12
C ALA A 89 1.90 -14.91 -9.25
N HIS A 90 2.13 -15.51 -8.08
CA HIS A 90 1.07 -15.94 -7.16
C HIS A 90 0.25 -14.79 -6.57
N CYS A 91 0.69 -13.54 -6.72
CA CYS A 91 -0.09 -12.38 -6.28
C CYS A 91 -1.26 -12.08 -7.23
N VAL A 92 -1.20 -12.59 -8.46
CA VAL A 92 -2.17 -12.30 -9.53
C VAL A 92 -2.79 -13.58 -10.11
N ASP A 93 -2.77 -14.66 -9.33
CA ASP A 93 -3.48 -15.92 -9.62
C ASP A 93 -4.89 -15.90 -9.01
#